data_AF-A0A5A7WDQ9-F1
#
_entry.id   AF-A0A5A7WDQ9-F1
#
_cell.length_a   1.000
_cell.length_b   1.000
_cell.length_c   1.000
_cell.angle_alpha   90.00
_cell.angle_beta   90.00
_cell.angle_gamma   90.00
#
_symmetry.space_group_name_H-M   'P 1'
#
loop_
_entity.id
_entity.type
_entity.pdbx_description
1 polymer ?
#
loop_
_entity_poly.entity_id
_entity_poly.type
_entity_poly.pdbx_seq_one_letter_code
_entity_poly.pdbx_strand_id
1 'polypeptide(L)'
;MATLWLGLVRLLAGFRRGLRDPEFRAILFLLAIAMTGGAVFFHAVEGWQWIDAAYFSAMALTTVGDATLSPTTAIAKIFTMLFSISGIGLMLAFLSRLSTFRERYDDRKDQE
;
A
#
# COMPACT_ATOMS: atom_id res chain seq x y z
N MET A 1 -5.84 -5.30 31.93
CA MET A 1 -6.45 -6.24 30.95
C MET A 1 -7.63 -5.60 30.20
N ALA A 2 -8.68 -5.14 30.89
CA ALA A 2 -9.88 -4.59 30.24
C ALA A 2 -9.65 -3.36 29.34
N THR A 3 -8.77 -2.42 29.73
CA THR A 3 -8.43 -1.21 28.94
C THR A 3 -7.68 -1.53 27.65
N LEU A 4 -6.77 -2.51 27.67
CA LEU A 4 -6.06 -3.00 26.48
C LEU A 4 -7.03 -3.66 25.50
N TRP A 5 -7.96 -4.45 26.02
CA TRP A 5 -8.99 -5.11 25.21
C TRP A 5 -9.94 -4.10 24.54
N LEU A 6 -10.43 -3.13 25.29
CA LEU A 6 -11.25 -2.03 24.76
C LEU A 6 -10.49 -1.21 23.71
N GLY A 7 -9.19 -0.96 23.93
CA GLY A 7 -8.31 -0.31 22.96
C GLY A 7 -8.22 -1.11 21.65
N LEU A 8 -7.99 -2.42 21.74
CA LEU A 8 -7.90 -3.31 20.60
C LEU A 8 -9.20 -3.35 19.79
N VAL A 9 -10.35 -3.50 20.46
CA VAL A 9 -11.67 -3.50 19.80
C VAL A 9 -11.95 -2.16 19.13
N ARG A 10 -11.59 -1.04 19.77
CA ARG A 10 -11.71 0.30 19.17
C ARG A 10 -10.84 0.47 17.93
N LEU A 11 -9.62 -0.07 17.96
CA LEU A 11 -8.69 -0.03 16.82
C LEU A 11 -9.26 -0.85 15.65
N LEU A 12 -9.74 -2.08 15.91
CA LEU A 12 -10.37 -2.93 14.90
C LEU A 12 -11.66 -2.32 14.34
N ALA A 13 -12.48 -1.69 15.18
CA ALA A 13 -13.69 -0.99 14.75
C ALA A 13 -13.36 0.25 13.91
N GLY A 14 -12.31 1.00 14.27
CA GLY A 14 -11.80 2.13 13.49
C GLY A 14 -11.29 1.68 12.11
N PHE A 15 -10.48 0.64 12.07
CA PHE A 15 -10.00 0.03 10.82
C PHE A 15 -11.16 -0.45 9.93
N ARG A 16 -12.16 -1.12 10.52
CA ARG A 16 -13.35 -1.57 9.79
C ARG A 16 -14.20 -0.42 9.25
N ARG A 17 -14.25 0.73 9.96
CA ARG A 17 -14.90 1.95 9.45
C ARG A 17 -14.12 2.56 8.30
N GLY A 18 -12.78 2.60 8.38
CA GLY A 18 -11.92 3.04 7.29
C GLY A 18 -12.16 2.21 6.02
N LEU A 19 -12.25 0.88 6.14
CA LEU A 19 -12.59 -0.01 5.01
C LEU A 19 -13.97 0.20 4.39
N ARG A 20 -14.89 0.91 5.08
CA ARG A 20 -16.22 1.23 4.56
C ARG A 20 -16.23 2.52 3.73
N ASP A 21 -15.20 3.35 3.84
CA ASP A 21 -15.05 4.55 3.04
C ASP A 21 -14.77 4.16 1.58
N PRO A 22 -15.57 4.65 0.61
CA PRO A 22 -15.43 4.27 -0.79
C PRO A 22 -14.08 4.70 -1.39
N GLU A 23 -13.51 5.82 -0.95
CA GLU A 23 -12.24 6.34 -1.46
C GLU A 23 -11.06 5.54 -0.90
N PHE A 24 -11.08 5.26 0.41
CA PHE A 24 -10.07 4.39 1.04
C PHE A 24 -10.08 2.99 0.40
N ARG A 25 -11.28 2.45 0.18
CA ARG A 25 -11.46 1.17 -0.49
C ARG A 25 -10.94 1.20 -1.93
N ALA A 26 -11.21 2.26 -2.69
CA ALA A 26 -10.71 2.41 -4.06
C ALA A 26 -9.17 2.43 -4.09
N ILE A 27 -8.52 3.17 -3.19
CA ILE A 27 -7.05 3.21 -3.11
C ILE A 27 -6.48 1.84 -2.74
N LEU A 28 -7.09 1.13 -1.79
CA LEU A 28 -6.68 -0.23 -1.46
C LEU A 28 -6.83 -1.20 -2.64
N PHE A 29 -7.93 -1.11 -3.39
CA PHE A 29 -8.09 -1.90 -4.61
C PHE A 29 -7.03 -1.56 -5.66
N LEU A 30 -6.73 -0.28 -5.86
CA LEU A 30 -5.68 0.15 -6.80
C LEU A 30 -4.30 -0.35 -6.35
N LEU A 31 -3.98 -0.30 -5.06
CA LEU A 31 -2.76 -0.87 -4.50
C LEU A 31 -2.68 -2.39 -4.72
N ALA A 32 -3.78 -3.11 -4.49
CA ALA A 32 -3.84 -4.56 -4.71
C ALA A 32 -3.66 -4.91 -6.20
N ILE A 33 -4.30 -4.16 -7.10
CA ILE A 33 -4.15 -4.33 -8.54
C ILE A 33 -2.72 -4.00 -8.99
N ALA A 34 -2.13 -2.91 -8.49
CA ALA A 34 -0.76 -2.55 -8.81
C ALA A 34 0.24 -3.63 -8.34
N MET A 35 0.06 -4.14 -7.13
CA MET A 35 0.93 -5.18 -6.57
C MET A 35 0.77 -6.53 -7.29
N THR A 36 -0.46 -6.94 -7.61
CA THR A 36 -0.70 -8.17 -8.39
C THR A 36 -0.22 -8.01 -9.83
N GLY A 37 -0.46 -6.87 -10.46
CA GLY A 37 0.00 -6.56 -11.81
C GLY A 37 1.53 -6.53 -11.91
N GLY A 38 2.20 -5.92 -10.93
CA GLY A 38 3.66 -5.94 -10.83
C GLY A 38 4.19 -7.37 -10.64
N ALA A 39 3.59 -8.15 -9.74
CA ALA A 39 3.99 -9.55 -9.52
C ALA A 39 3.86 -10.40 -10.80
N VAL A 40 2.75 -10.28 -11.53
CA VAL A 40 2.54 -10.98 -12.80
C VAL A 40 3.58 -10.53 -13.84
N PHE A 41 3.85 -9.23 -13.93
CA PHE A 41 4.84 -8.70 -14.87
C PHE A 41 6.25 -9.21 -14.57
N PHE A 42 6.72 -9.13 -13.32
CA PHE A 42 8.06 -9.59 -12.95
C PHE A 42 8.21 -11.11 -13.09
N HIS A 43 7.16 -11.88 -12.77
CA HIS A 43 7.16 -13.32 -13.04
C HIS A 43 7.31 -13.60 -14.55
N ALA A 44 6.55 -12.91 -15.40
CA ALA A 44 6.55 -13.14 -16.84
C ALA A 44 7.84 -12.67 -17.55
N VAL A 45 8.42 -11.55 -17.11
CA VAL A 45 9.56 -10.90 -17.81
C VAL A 45 10.91 -11.32 -17.24
N GLU A 46 11.02 -11.45 -15.91
CA GLU A 46 12.28 -11.84 -15.25
C GLU A 46 12.33 -13.33 -14.91
N GLY A 47 11.22 -14.07 -15.06
CA GLY A 47 11.16 -15.50 -14.77
C GLY A 47 11.28 -15.84 -13.27
N TRP A 48 11.12 -14.85 -12.39
CA TRP A 48 11.19 -15.03 -10.95
C TRP A 48 10.06 -15.91 -10.43
N GLN A 49 10.26 -16.61 -9.30
CA GLN A 49 9.16 -17.32 -8.66
C GLN A 49 8.06 -16.33 -8.23
N TRP A 50 6.82 -16.80 -8.16
CA TRP A 50 5.67 -15.96 -7.79
C TRP A 50 5.88 -15.18 -6.50
N ILE A 51 6.52 -15.79 -5.51
CA ILE A 51 6.81 -15.16 -4.22
C ILE A 51 7.85 -14.05 -4.36
N ASP A 52 8.92 -14.26 -5.12
CA ASP A 52 9.98 -13.28 -5.35
C ASP A 52 9.47 -12.10 -6.19
N ALA A 53 8.63 -12.38 -7.19
CA ALA A 53 7.98 -11.37 -8.00
C ALA A 53 6.99 -10.51 -7.19
N ALA A 54 6.19 -11.14 -6.33
CA ALA A 54 5.29 -10.42 -5.42
C ALA A 54 6.07 -9.61 -4.36
N TYR A 55 7.16 -10.17 -3.84
CA TYR A 55 8.06 -9.50 -2.92
C TYR A 55 8.67 -8.25 -3.56
N PHE A 56 9.29 -8.38 -4.74
CA PHE A 56 9.88 -7.24 -5.43
C PHE A 56 8.82 -6.19 -5.80
N SER A 57 7.64 -6.61 -6.26
CA SER A 57 6.55 -5.69 -6.55
C SER A 57 6.14 -4.88 -5.32
N ALA A 58 6.01 -5.52 -4.15
CA ALA A 58 5.72 -4.81 -2.91
C ALA A 58 6.85 -3.85 -2.52
N MET A 59 8.10 -4.29 -2.61
CA MET A 59 9.28 -3.46 -2.27
C MET A 59 9.41 -2.23 -3.17
N ALA A 60 9.14 -2.38 -4.47
CA ALA A 60 9.16 -1.26 -5.43
C ALA A 60 7.97 -0.31 -5.22
N LEU A 61 6.76 -0.85 -5.00
CA LEU A 61 5.54 -0.06 -4.79
C LEU A 61 5.60 0.77 -3.50
N THR A 62 6.18 0.20 -2.45
CA THR A 62 6.31 0.84 -1.12
C THR A 62 7.59 1.65 -0.97
N THR A 63 8.45 1.69 -1.99
CA THR A 63 9.76 2.36 -1.99
C THR A 63 10.77 1.85 -0.95
N VAL A 64 10.54 0.66 -0.38
CA VAL A 64 11.50 0.04 0.55
C VAL A 64 12.77 -0.34 -0.21
N GLY A 65 12.61 -0.99 -1.38
CA GLY A 65 13.71 -1.41 -2.25
C GLY A 65 14.54 -2.58 -1.69
N ASP A 66 15.00 -3.46 -2.58
CA ASP A 66 15.91 -4.55 -2.23
C ASP A 66 17.18 -4.47 -3.08
N ALA A 67 18.34 -4.73 -2.48
CA ALA A 67 19.62 -4.70 -3.18
C ALA A 67 20.01 -6.07 -3.76
N THR A 68 19.37 -7.16 -3.31
CA THR A 68 19.73 -8.53 -3.70
C THR A 68 18.95 -9.01 -4.93
N LEU A 69 17.71 -8.55 -5.08
CA LEU A 69 16.81 -8.86 -6.18
C LEU A 69 16.57 -7.60 -7.01
N SER A 70 17.05 -7.59 -8.26
CA SER A 70 16.91 -6.43 -9.16
C SER A 70 16.65 -6.87 -10.61
N PRO A 71 15.84 -6.11 -11.37
CA PRO A 71 15.49 -6.46 -12.74
C PRO A 71 16.72 -6.45 -13.63
N THR A 72 16.90 -7.53 -14.39
CA THR A 72 18.06 -7.72 -15.28
C THR A 72 17.76 -7.23 -16.69
N THR A 73 16.52 -7.37 -17.14
CA THR A 73 16.09 -7.01 -18.49
C THR A 73 15.86 -5.51 -18.66
N ALA A 74 16.11 -4.99 -19.87
CA ALA A 74 15.89 -3.57 -20.16
C ALA A 74 14.43 -3.15 -19.97
N ILE A 75 13.50 -4.03 -20.38
CA ILE A 75 12.05 -3.78 -20.27
C ILE A 75 11.63 -3.73 -18.81
N ALA A 76 12.09 -4.67 -17.96
CA ALA A 76 11.73 -4.64 -16.55
C ALA A 76 12.34 -3.46 -15.80
N LYS A 77 13.53 -2.97 -16.19
CA LYS A 77 14.11 -1.75 -15.62
C LYS A 77 13.23 -0.52 -15.91
N ILE A 78 12.82 -0.35 -17.17
CA ILE A 78 11.92 0.76 -17.56
C ILE A 78 10.57 0.65 -16.84
N PHE A 79 9.99 -0.56 -16.82
CA PHE A 79 8.76 -0.81 -16.08
C PHE A 79 8.92 -0.46 -14.60
N THR A 80 9.99 -0.88 -13.95
CA THR A 80 10.27 -0.60 -12.54
C THR A 80 10.36 0.91 -12.28
N MET A 81 11.01 1.67 -13.16
CA MET A 81 11.07 3.14 -13.02
C MET A 81 9.66 3.76 -13.03
N LEU A 82 8.83 3.40 -14.01
CA LEU A 82 7.46 3.92 -14.12
C LEU A 82 6.56 3.42 -12.97
N PHE A 83 6.71 2.14 -12.61
CA PHE A 83 5.98 1.50 -11.54
C PHE A 83 6.27 2.17 -10.19
N SER A 84 7.54 2.45 -9.87
CA SER A 84 7.92 3.15 -8.63
C SER A 84 7.36 4.57 -8.56
N ILE A 85 7.35 5.33 -9.68
CA ILE A 85 6.71 6.66 -9.73
C ILE A 85 5.21 6.56 -9.42
N SER A 86 4.53 5.58 -10.03
CA SER A 86 3.12 5.35 -9.75
C SER A 86 2.86 4.91 -8.30
N GLY A 87 3.77 4.12 -7.74
CA GLY A 87 3.73 3.64 -6.35
C GLY A 87 3.82 4.77 -5.34
N ILE A 88 4.71 5.73 -5.56
CA ILE A 88 4.80 6.96 -4.73
C ILE A 88 3.46 7.70 -4.75
N GLY A 89 2.85 7.90 -5.91
CA GLY A 89 1.55 8.58 -6.02
C GLY A 89 0.43 7.84 -5.29
N LEU A 90 0.37 6.51 -5.43
CA LEU A 90 -0.62 5.67 -4.75
C LEU A 90 -0.43 5.65 -3.23
N MET A 91 0.83 5.57 -2.78
CA MET A 91 1.17 5.59 -1.36
C MET A 91 0.88 6.96 -0.74
N LEU A 92 1.17 8.05 -1.44
CA LEU A 92 0.80 9.40 -1.01
C LEU A 92 -0.73 9.56 -0.92
N ALA A 93 -1.48 9.07 -1.91
CA ALA A 93 -2.94 9.07 -1.84
C ALA A 93 -3.45 8.30 -0.61
N PHE A 94 -2.86 7.15 -0.32
CA PHE A 94 -3.19 6.35 0.87
C PHE A 94 -2.90 7.12 2.17
N LEU A 95 -1.70 7.72 2.29
CA LEU A 95 -1.31 8.52 3.45
C LEU A 95 -2.20 9.75 3.63
N SER A 96 -2.56 10.45 2.56
CA SER A 96 -3.48 11.60 2.59
C SER A 96 -4.86 11.20 3.09
N ARG A 97 -5.36 10.01 2.77
CA ARG A 97 -6.62 9.54 3.36
C ARG A 97 -6.49 9.25 4.84
N LEU A 98 -5.37 8.66 5.27
CA LEU A 98 -5.10 8.44 6.68
C LEU A 98 -4.99 9.75 7.47
N SER A 99 -4.38 10.79 6.89
CA SER A 99 -4.28 12.10 7.55
C SER A 99 -5.63 12.78 7.71
N THR A 100 -6.51 12.72 6.70
CA THR A 100 -7.88 13.27 6.81
C THR A 100 -8.70 12.57 7.90
N PHE A 101 -8.53 11.26 8.09
CA PHE A 101 -9.17 10.55 9.21
C PHE A 101 -8.68 11.05 10.58
N ARG A 102 -7.41 11.44 10.67
CA ARG A 102 -6.81 12.01 11.88
C ARG A 102 -7.32 13.44 12.14
N GLU A 103 -7.35 14.31 11.13
CA GLU A 103 -7.86 15.68 11.27
C GLU A 103 -9.31 15.71 11.76
N ARG A 104 -10.19 14.86 11.21
CA ARG A 104 -11.58 14.72 11.69
C ARG A 104 -11.71 14.21 13.13
N TYR A 105 -10.64 13.67 13.71
CA TYR A 105 -10.61 13.32 15.12
C TYR A 105 -10.21 14.53 15.99
N ASP A 106 -9.25 15.32 15.53
CA ASP A 106 -8.76 16.52 16.23
C ASP A 106 -9.85 17.61 16.30
N ASP A 107 -10.52 17.91 15.18
CA ASP A 107 -11.59 18.92 15.12
C ASP A 107 -12.77 18.64 16.07
N ARG A 108 -13.06 17.36 16.34
CA ARG A 108 -14.12 16.98 17.29
C ARG A 108 -13.73 17.24 18.74
N LYS A 109 -12.43 17.25 19.02
CA LYS A 109 -11.90 17.42 20.36
C LYS A 109 -11.83 18.90 20.76
N ASP A 110 -11.69 19.79 19.78
CA ASP A 110 -11.70 21.25 19.99
C ASP A 110 -13.12 21.83 20.12
N GLN A 111 -14.17 21.05 19.80
CA GLN A 111 -15.58 21.44 19.95
C GLN A 111 -16.24 20.94 21.26
N GLU A 112 -15.54 20.12 22.05
CA GLU A 112 -15.98 19.62 23.38
C GLU A 112 -15.31 20.39 24.52
#